data_AF-A0A1I7X4V7-F1
#
_entry.id   AF-A0A1I7X4V7-F1
#
_cell.length_a   1.000
_cell.length_b   1.000
_cell.length_c   1.000
_cell.angle_alpha   90.00
_cell.angle_beta   90.00
_cell.angle_gamma   90.00
#
_symmetry.space_group_name_H-M   'P 1'
#
loop_
_entity.id
_entity.type
_entity.pdbx_description
1 polymer ?
#
loop_
_entity_poly.entity_id
_entity_poly.type
_entity_poly.pdbx_seq_one_letter_code
_entity_poly.pdbx_strand_id
1 'polypeptide(L)'
;MVTKKARDRKNADFKKVKLRVGRKLKKTNTTDTTVQVKKVVLLSQLNEKLETADQPLSFRGLSLDDLCKQLGHFNQNIRKDAIIGTKQLLTSRPDLIKVHLRTLIPSIARLISSSNNNPSLNAHLRALLNVICTVPSYCMSVHFKLFMAHVLRALSHMELSVRNFSLSILSTIMSSYRDLCRNDMELFTSFVKFLNSSKKPAWNAPRFLEIIKVFLNVYDIRTSYYKPACNEFKLAVGEGVMTGHINMVDIYSKINIYLFIYY
;
A
#
# COMPACT_ATOMS: atom_id res chain seq x y z
N MET A 1 75.96 -37.49 15.49
CA MET A 1 75.16 -38.73 15.49
C MET A 1 74.16 -38.69 16.64
N VAL A 2 72.85 -38.57 16.36
CA VAL A 2 71.82 -38.70 17.40
C VAL A 2 71.56 -40.19 17.58
N THR A 3 71.84 -40.74 18.77
CA THR A 3 71.69 -42.17 19.06
C THR A 3 70.23 -42.62 18.86
N LYS A 4 70.01 -43.83 18.33
CA LYS A 4 68.69 -44.42 17.98
C LYS A 4 67.63 -44.21 19.09
N LYS A 5 68.07 -44.31 20.37
CA LYS A 5 67.29 -44.01 21.59
C LYS A 5 66.64 -42.62 21.66
N ALA A 6 67.26 -41.58 21.09
CA ALA A 6 66.70 -40.21 21.13
C ALA A 6 65.66 -39.98 20.02
N ARG A 7 65.69 -40.76 18.94
CA ARG A 7 64.66 -40.76 17.89
C ARG A 7 63.38 -41.46 18.37
N ASP A 8 63.54 -42.58 19.09
CA ASP A 8 62.42 -43.35 19.65
C ASP A 8 61.64 -42.56 20.72
N ARG A 9 62.32 -41.71 21.52
CA ARG A 9 61.66 -40.80 22.48
C ARG A 9 60.84 -39.69 21.83
N LYS A 10 61.18 -39.27 20.60
CA LYS A 10 60.38 -38.28 19.83
C LYS A 10 59.13 -38.91 19.21
N ASN A 11 59.15 -40.22 18.97
CA ASN A 11 58.04 -41.02 18.45
C ASN A 11 57.36 -41.87 19.54
N ALA A 12 57.44 -41.44 20.80
CA ALA A 12 56.71 -42.10 21.88
C ALA A 12 55.20 -41.79 21.77
N ASP A 13 54.38 -42.83 21.90
CA ASP A 13 52.92 -42.74 21.84
C ASP A 13 52.32 -41.89 22.96
N PHE A 14 52.98 -41.88 24.13
CA PHE A 14 52.57 -41.08 25.29
C PHE A 14 53.54 -39.92 25.54
N LYS A 15 53.22 -38.75 24.98
CA LYS A 15 53.96 -37.51 25.23
C LYS A 15 53.37 -36.77 26.42
N LYS A 16 54.07 -36.77 27.55
CA LYS A 16 53.70 -35.94 28.71
C LYS A 16 53.88 -34.47 28.36
N VAL A 17 52.79 -33.71 28.42
CA VAL A 17 52.81 -32.25 28.21
C VAL A 17 53.63 -31.61 29.33
N LYS A 18 54.61 -30.76 28.96
CA LYS A 18 55.45 -30.06 29.94
C LYS A 18 54.59 -29.16 30.83
N LEU A 19 54.81 -29.24 32.14
CA LEU A 19 54.20 -28.34 33.12
C LEU A 19 54.66 -26.91 32.83
N ARG A 20 53.71 -26.01 32.54
CA ARG A 20 53.96 -24.58 32.43
C ARG A 20 53.39 -23.90 33.67
N VAL A 21 54.24 -23.16 34.37
CA VAL A 21 53.84 -22.37 35.55
C VAL A 21 52.66 -21.46 35.22
N GLY A 22 51.67 -21.39 36.12
CA GLY A 22 50.44 -20.61 35.96
C GLY A 22 49.33 -21.24 35.13
N ARG A 23 49.53 -22.42 34.49
CA ARG A 23 48.49 -23.12 33.72
C ARG A 23 48.14 -24.47 34.34
N LYS A 24 46.85 -24.70 34.58
CA LYS A 24 46.35 -26.00 35.07
C LYS A 24 46.51 -27.05 33.96
N LEU A 25 47.25 -28.12 34.25
CA LEU A 25 47.39 -29.25 33.32
C LEU A 25 46.08 -30.05 33.28
N LYS A 26 45.54 -30.27 32.08
CA LYS A 26 44.40 -31.19 31.92
C LYS A 26 44.91 -32.62 32.13
N LYS A 27 44.19 -33.40 32.95
CA LYS A 27 44.50 -34.82 33.15
C LYS A 27 44.17 -35.57 31.86
N THR A 28 45.03 -36.50 31.45
CA THR A 28 44.85 -37.21 30.17
C THR A 28 43.66 -38.17 30.16
N ASN A 29 43.24 -38.66 31.34
CA ASN A 29 42.18 -39.66 31.48
C ASN A 29 40.83 -39.08 31.89
N THR A 30 40.64 -37.76 31.81
CA THR A 30 39.35 -37.13 32.14
C THR A 30 38.49 -37.03 30.89
N THR A 31 37.38 -37.75 30.88
CA THR A 31 36.33 -37.59 29.88
C THR A 31 35.61 -36.26 30.10
N ASP A 32 35.60 -35.40 29.09
CA ASP A 32 34.86 -34.15 29.11
C ASP A 32 33.39 -34.42 28.82
N THR A 33 32.50 -34.14 29.78
CA THR A 33 31.05 -34.37 29.66
C THR A 33 30.30 -33.12 29.20
N THR A 34 30.99 -32.07 28.76
CA THR A 34 30.31 -30.88 28.21
C THR A 34 29.78 -31.18 26.81
N VAL A 35 28.52 -31.60 26.73
CA VAL A 35 27.80 -31.78 25.47
C VAL A 35 26.96 -30.52 25.21
N GLN A 36 27.28 -29.80 24.13
CA GLN A 36 26.47 -28.67 23.66
C GLN A 36 25.58 -29.13 22.51
N VAL A 37 24.28 -29.17 22.74
CA VAL A 37 23.28 -29.51 21.71
C VAL A 37 22.67 -28.22 21.18
N LYS A 38 22.68 -28.03 19.86
CA LYS A 38 21.98 -26.94 19.17
C LYS A 38 20.70 -27.48 18.55
N LYS A 39 19.57 -26.85 18.84
CA LYS A 39 18.28 -27.17 18.21
C LYS A 39 18.30 -26.73 16.75
N VAL A 40 17.97 -27.64 15.84
CA VAL A 40 17.67 -27.30 14.45
C VAL A 40 16.24 -26.75 14.41
N VAL A 41 16.09 -25.47 14.06
CA VAL A 41 14.78 -24.85 13.83
C VAL A 41 14.45 -25.01 12.36
N LEU A 42 13.46 -25.86 12.06
CA LEU A 42 12.93 -25.97 10.71
C LEU A 42 12.19 -24.69 10.34
N LEU A 43 12.40 -24.23 9.11
CA LEU A 43 11.69 -23.07 8.57
C LEU A 43 10.20 -23.41 8.48
N SER A 44 9.36 -22.50 8.98
CA SER A 44 7.90 -22.63 8.99
C SER A 44 7.26 -22.79 7.59
N GLN A 45 8.04 -22.62 6.52
CA GLN A 45 7.64 -22.86 5.13
C GLN A 45 7.37 -24.33 4.81
N LEU A 46 7.87 -25.27 5.63
CA LEU A 46 7.66 -26.71 5.45
C LEU A 46 6.38 -27.24 6.12
N ASN A 47 5.67 -26.40 6.88
CA ASN A 47 4.42 -26.81 7.50
C ASN A 47 3.26 -26.61 6.50
N GLU A 48 2.44 -27.64 6.33
CA GLU A 48 1.15 -27.50 5.65
C GLU A 48 0.30 -26.46 6.38
N LYS A 49 -0.08 -25.40 5.68
CA LYS A 49 -1.01 -24.42 6.20
C LYS A 49 -2.41 -24.99 6.05
N LEU A 50 -3.03 -25.34 7.17
CA LEU A 50 -4.41 -25.78 7.20
C LEU A 50 -5.32 -24.55 7.17
N GLU A 51 -6.27 -24.55 6.24
CA GLU A 51 -7.30 -23.52 6.18
C GLU A 51 -8.17 -23.62 7.44
N THR A 52 -8.20 -22.55 8.22
CA THR A 52 -9.03 -22.44 9.42
C THR A 52 -10.00 -21.28 9.23
N ALA A 53 -11.15 -21.28 9.91
CA ALA A 53 -12.11 -20.17 9.84
C ALA A 53 -11.46 -18.79 10.12
N ASP A 54 -10.48 -18.75 11.02
CA ASP A 54 -9.72 -17.53 11.38
C ASP A 54 -8.55 -17.22 10.44
N GLN A 55 -8.08 -18.21 9.67
CA GLN A 55 -6.97 -18.06 8.73
C GLN A 55 -7.34 -18.65 7.37
N PRO A 56 -8.22 -17.95 6.62
CA PRO A 56 -8.54 -18.35 5.28
C PRO A 56 -7.30 -18.23 4.39
N LEU A 57 -7.20 -19.15 3.43
CA LEU A 57 -6.08 -19.22 2.51
C LEU A 57 -6.56 -18.88 1.10
N SER A 58 -5.72 -18.19 0.35
CA SER A 58 -5.93 -18.07 -1.10
C SER A 58 -5.77 -19.43 -1.79
N PHE A 59 -6.17 -19.52 -3.07
CA PHE A 59 -5.96 -20.73 -3.87
C PHE A 59 -4.50 -21.22 -3.89
N ARG A 60 -3.54 -20.31 -3.65
CA ARG A 60 -2.10 -20.60 -3.57
C ARG A 60 -1.63 -21.00 -2.17
N GLY A 61 -2.53 -21.23 -1.21
CA GLY A 61 -2.18 -21.55 0.17
C GLY A 61 -1.56 -20.38 0.96
N LEU A 62 -1.80 -19.14 0.53
CA LEU A 62 -1.24 -17.95 1.19
C LEU A 62 -2.30 -17.25 2.03
N SER A 63 -1.94 -16.91 3.28
CA SER A 63 -2.75 -16.09 4.18
C SER A 63 -2.81 -14.64 3.70
N LEU A 64 -3.76 -13.86 4.22
CA LEU A 64 -3.88 -12.43 3.89
C LEU A 64 -2.61 -11.63 4.26
N ASP A 65 -1.96 -11.99 5.36
CA ASP A 65 -0.69 -11.35 5.77
C ASP A 65 0.46 -11.69 4.82
N ASP A 66 0.54 -12.94 4.35
CA ASP A 66 1.53 -13.34 3.35
C ASP A 66 1.31 -12.62 2.02
N LEU A 67 0.06 -12.49 1.60
CA LEU A 67 -0.32 -11.73 0.41
C LEU A 67 0.04 -10.25 0.58
N CYS A 68 -0.23 -9.63 1.73
CA CYS A 68 0.15 -8.25 2.02
C CYS A 68 1.68 -8.03 1.91
N LYS A 69 2.49 -8.99 2.39
CA LYS A 69 3.95 -8.94 2.19
C LYS A 69 4.32 -9.02 0.71
N GLN A 70 3.66 -9.89 -0.07
CA GLN A 70 3.90 -10.04 -1.51
C GLN A 70 3.44 -8.83 -2.34
N LEU A 71 2.44 -8.07 -1.89
CA LEU A 71 2.06 -6.79 -2.52
C LEU A 71 3.22 -5.80 -2.54
N GLY A 72 4.12 -5.85 -1.55
CA GLY A 72 5.31 -5.00 -1.47
C GLY A 72 6.52 -5.49 -2.30
N HIS A 73 6.42 -6.62 -2.98
CA HIS A 73 7.55 -7.30 -3.61
C HIS A 73 8.06 -6.57 -4.87
N PHE A 74 9.37 -6.62 -5.16
CA PHE A 74 9.95 -5.95 -6.33
C PHE A 74 9.46 -6.55 -7.65
N ASN A 75 9.38 -7.88 -7.73
CA ASN A 75 8.88 -8.61 -8.89
C ASN A 75 7.40 -8.30 -9.16
N GLN A 76 7.10 -7.83 -10.37
CA GLN A 76 5.75 -7.45 -10.80
C GLN A 76 4.79 -8.64 -10.89
N ASN A 77 5.27 -9.83 -11.28
CA ASN A 77 4.44 -11.03 -11.38
C ASN A 77 3.97 -11.47 -9.99
N ILE A 78 4.89 -11.48 -9.02
CA ILE A 78 4.56 -11.79 -7.62
C ILE A 78 3.53 -10.80 -7.07
N ARG A 79 3.68 -9.50 -7.37
CA ARG A 79 2.67 -8.49 -6.99
C ARG A 79 1.32 -8.73 -7.65
N LYS A 80 1.30 -9.03 -8.95
CA LYS A 80 0.07 -9.32 -9.70
C LYS A 80 -0.66 -10.51 -9.08
N ASP A 81 0.05 -11.61 -8.82
CA ASP A 81 -0.53 -12.80 -8.22
C ASP A 81 -1.03 -12.52 -6.80
N ALA A 82 -0.31 -11.69 -6.03
CA ALA A 82 -0.76 -11.25 -4.71
C ALA A 82 -2.02 -10.39 -4.77
N ILE A 83 -2.16 -9.48 -5.74
CA ILE A 83 -3.38 -8.69 -5.95
C ILE A 83 -4.57 -9.62 -6.26
N ILE A 84 -4.37 -10.60 -7.15
CA ILE A 84 -5.41 -11.57 -7.53
C ILE A 84 -5.82 -12.40 -6.31
N GLY A 85 -4.85 -12.97 -5.57
CA GLY A 85 -5.12 -13.76 -4.37
C GLY A 85 -5.79 -12.95 -3.27
N THR A 86 -5.39 -11.70 -3.06
CA THR A 86 -6.01 -10.79 -2.08
C THR A 86 -7.46 -10.52 -2.48
N LYS A 87 -7.72 -10.20 -3.76
CA LYS A 87 -9.07 -9.95 -4.26
C LYS A 87 -9.96 -11.18 -4.06
N GLN A 88 -9.46 -12.37 -4.44
CA GLN A 88 -10.18 -13.64 -4.26
C GLN A 88 -10.62 -13.79 -2.80
N LEU A 89 -9.69 -13.69 -1.86
CA LEU A 89 -9.92 -13.93 -0.45
C LEU A 89 -10.91 -12.91 0.15
N LEU A 90 -10.75 -11.62 -0.17
CA LEU A 90 -11.66 -10.57 0.29
C LEU A 90 -13.04 -10.62 -0.37
N THR A 91 -13.16 -11.20 -1.56
CA THR A 91 -14.46 -11.41 -2.22
C THR A 91 -15.20 -12.58 -1.56
N SER A 92 -14.50 -13.66 -1.20
CA SER A 92 -15.08 -14.81 -0.49
C SER A 92 -15.41 -14.50 0.97
N ARG A 93 -14.60 -13.66 1.64
CA ARG A 93 -14.71 -13.31 3.06
C ARG A 93 -14.62 -11.77 3.25
N PRO A 94 -15.71 -11.03 2.97
CA PRO A 94 -15.73 -9.57 3.07
C PRO A 94 -15.61 -9.04 4.51
N ASP A 95 -15.90 -9.88 5.51
CA ASP A 95 -15.71 -9.62 6.94
C ASP A 95 -14.24 -9.30 7.28
N LEU A 96 -13.29 -9.94 6.60
CA LEU A 96 -11.86 -9.74 6.81
C LEU A 96 -11.39 -8.35 6.42
N ILE A 97 -12.11 -7.67 5.50
CA ILE A 97 -11.70 -6.35 5.04
C ILE A 97 -11.64 -5.41 6.24
N LYS A 98 -12.71 -5.37 7.05
CA LYS A 98 -12.82 -4.48 8.23
C LYS A 98 -11.74 -4.77 9.26
N VAL A 99 -11.43 -6.04 9.50
CA VAL A 99 -10.43 -6.49 10.48
C VAL A 99 -9.01 -6.10 10.05
N HIS A 100 -8.71 -6.21 8.77
CA HIS A 100 -7.35 -6.05 8.23
C HIS A 100 -7.12 -4.72 7.48
N LEU A 101 -8.01 -3.73 7.58
CA LEU A 101 -7.82 -2.42 6.91
C LEU A 101 -6.47 -1.78 7.22
N ARG A 102 -6.01 -1.90 8.48
CA ARG A 102 -4.74 -1.35 8.94
C ARG A 102 -3.53 -1.87 8.14
N THR A 103 -3.57 -3.12 7.68
CA THR A 103 -2.48 -3.73 6.89
C THR A 103 -2.76 -3.64 5.39
N LEU A 104 -4.03 -3.73 4.97
CA LEU A 104 -4.44 -3.69 3.57
C LEU A 104 -4.22 -2.31 2.93
N ILE A 105 -4.67 -1.23 3.59
CA ILE A 105 -4.62 0.11 3.00
C ILE A 105 -3.19 0.55 2.69
N PRO A 106 -2.21 0.49 3.63
CA PRO A 106 -0.83 0.86 3.31
C PRO A 106 -0.22 -0.01 2.19
N SER A 107 -0.51 -1.31 2.20
CA SER A 107 0.02 -2.29 1.23
C SER A 107 -0.50 -2.07 -0.18
N ILE A 108 -1.74 -1.60 -0.33
CA ILE A 108 -2.40 -1.41 -1.62
C ILE A 108 -2.24 0.03 -2.11
N ALA A 109 -2.32 1.02 -1.22
CA ALA A 109 -2.18 2.44 -1.57
C ALA A 109 -0.81 2.73 -2.20
N ARG A 110 0.27 2.11 -1.71
CA ARG A 110 1.61 2.21 -2.32
C ARG A 110 1.68 1.73 -3.77
N LEU A 111 0.78 0.82 -4.19
CA LEU A 111 0.78 0.28 -5.55
C LEU A 111 0.22 1.25 -6.58
N ILE A 112 -0.58 2.24 -6.15
CA ILE A 112 -1.16 3.25 -7.04
C ILE A 112 -0.05 4.02 -7.76
N SER A 113 1.02 4.40 -7.05
CA SER A 113 2.17 5.07 -7.65
C SER A 113 3.14 4.15 -8.39
N SER A 114 3.01 2.82 -8.25
CA SER A 114 3.91 1.82 -8.86
C SER A 114 3.30 1.12 -10.08
N SER A 115 2.20 1.65 -10.60
CA SER A 115 1.54 1.19 -11.81
C SER A 115 2.42 1.43 -13.05
N ASN A 116 3.41 0.56 -13.29
CA ASN A 116 4.35 0.66 -14.43
C ASN A 116 3.68 0.32 -15.77
N ASN A 117 2.84 1.20 -16.32
CA ASN A 117 2.23 1.06 -17.66
C ASN A 117 1.55 -0.29 -17.99
N ASN A 118 1.22 -1.12 -16.99
CA ASN A 118 0.70 -2.48 -17.17
C ASN A 118 -0.84 -2.47 -17.03
N PRO A 119 -1.62 -2.48 -18.12
CA PRO A 119 -3.08 -2.34 -18.03
C PRO A 119 -3.72 -3.51 -17.28
N SER A 120 -3.17 -4.72 -17.44
CA SER A 120 -3.63 -5.92 -16.74
C SER A 120 -3.48 -5.77 -15.22
N LEU A 121 -2.32 -5.37 -14.72
CA LEU A 121 -2.10 -5.18 -13.28
C LEU A 121 -3.03 -4.10 -12.72
N ASN A 122 -3.19 -3.00 -13.45
CA ASN A 122 -4.07 -1.89 -13.08
C ASN A 122 -5.54 -2.30 -13.03
N ALA A 123 -6.00 -3.17 -13.93
CA ALA A 123 -7.35 -3.71 -13.90
C ALA A 123 -7.59 -4.54 -12.64
N HIS A 124 -6.65 -5.42 -12.28
CA HIS A 124 -6.74 -6.22 -11.05
C HIS A 124 -6.68 -5.36 -9.79
N LEU A 125 -5.79 -4.36 -9.76
CA LEU A 125 -5.66 -3.43 -8.64
C LEU A 125 -6.92 -2.59 -8.46
N ARG A 126 -7.51 -2.08 -9.55
CA ARG A 126 -8.80 -1.36 -9.51
C ARG A 126 -9.92 -2.27 -8.98
N ALA A 127 -9.98 -3.52 -9.46
CA ALA A 127 -10.99 -4.46 -8.99
C ALA A 127 -10.84 -4.78 -7.49
N LEU A 128 -9.61 -4.95 -7.00
CA LEU A 128 -9.33 -5.13 -5.57
C LEU A 128 -9.74 -3.89 -4.76
N LEU A 129 -9.40 -2.69 -5.24
CA LEU A 129 -9.79 -1.45 -4.60
C LEU A 129 -11.31 -1.27 -4.53
N ASN A 130 -12.05 -1.64 -5.59
CA ASN A 130 -13.50 -1.63 -5.57
C ASN A 130 -14.08 -2.54 -4.48
N VAL A 131 -13.49 -3.73 -4.28
CA VAL A 131 -13.91 -4.64 -3.20
C VAL A 131 -13.64 -4.02 -1.83
N ILE A 132 -12.45 -3.44 -1.62
CA ILE A 132 -12.09 -2.81 -0.34
C ILE A 132 -12.94 -1.57 -0.07
N CYS A 133 -13.31 -0.82 -1.11
CA CYS A 133 -14.14 0.39 -0.99
C CYS A 133 -15.62 0.11 -0.71
N THR A 134 -16.02 -1.15 -0.48
CA THR A 134 -17.37 -1.51 0.00
C THR A 134 -17.55 -1.34 1.51
N VAL A 135 -16.45 -1.13 2.24
CA VAL A 135 -16.45 -0.94 3.68
C VAL A 135 -17.17 0.37 4.08
N PRO A 136 -17.87 0.42 5.22
CA PRO A 136 -18.49 1.65 5.69
C PRO A 136 -17.50 2.80 5.93
N SER A 137 -17.95 4.03 5.69
CA SER A 137 -17.14 5.26 5.85
C SER A 137 -16.47 5.38 7.23
N TYR A 138 -17.14 4.97 8.32
CA TYR A 138 -16.57 5.08 9.67
C TYR A 138 -15.32 4.21 9.85
N CYS A 139 -15.28 3.00 9.27
CA CYS A 139 -14.09 2.16 9.30
C CYS A 139 -12.97 2.73 8.42
N MET A 140 -13.32 3.28 7.25
CA MET A 140 -12.34 3.87 6.33
C MET A 140 -11.74 5.17 6.85
N SER A 141 -12.48 5.93 7.67
CA SER A 141 -12.11 7.27 8.15
C SER A 141 -10.71 7.33 8.77
N VAL A 142 -10.34 6.34 9.59
CA VAL A 142 -9.03 6.24 10.28
C VAL A 142 -7.87 6.10 9.29
N HIS A 143 -8.12 5.49 8.13
CA HIS A 143 -7.11 5.21 7.10
C HIS A 143 -7.19 6.17 5.91
N PHE A 144 -8.23 7.00 5.85
CA PHE A 144 -8.56 7.82 4.69
C PHE A 144 -7.44 8.80 4.33
N LYS A 145 -6.88 9.51 5.32
CA LYS A 145 -5.79 10.47 5.08
C LYS A 145 -4.54 9.83 4.47
N LEU A 146 -4.13 8.66 4.98
CA LEU A 146 -3.01 7.90 4.40
C LEU A 146 -3.33 7.49 2.96
N PHE A 147 -4.54 7.00 2.74
CA PHE A 147 -4.96 6.54 1.42
C PHE A 147 -4.97 7.68 0.40
N MET A 148 -5.54 8.83 0.78
CA MET A 148 -5.57 10.04 -0.04
C MET A 148 -4.18 10.60 -0.32
N ALA A 149 -3.27 10.59 0.66
CA ALA A 149 -1.89 11.03 0.44
C ALA A 149 -1.19 10.23 -0.68
N HIS A 150 -1.40 8.91 -0.74
CA HIS A 150 -0.87 8.07 -1.82
C HIS A 150 -1.50 8.40 -3.18
N VAL A 151 -2.82 8.62 -3.22
CA VAL A 151 -3.54 9.00 -4.45
C VAL A 151 -3.05 10.35 -4.96
N LEU A 152 -3.00 11.37 -4.10
CA LEU A 152 -2.56 12.72 -4.44
C LEU A 152 -1.10 12.75 -4.90
N ARG A 153 -0.22 11.98 -4.23
CA ARG A 153 1.17 11.79 -4.69
C ARG A 153 1.22 11.21 -6.10
N ALA A 154 0.37 10.23 -6.40
CA ALA A 154 0.34 9.56 -7.70
C ALA A 154 -0.24 10.46 -8.81
N LEU A 155 -1.12 11.41 -8.50
CA LEU A 155 -1.57 12.46 -9.44
C LEU A 155 -0.41 13.38 -9.89
N SER A 156 0.62 13.53 -9.06
CA SER A 156 1.79 14.35 -9.38
C SER A 156 2.89 13.59 -10.12
N HIS A 157 2.69 12.29 -10.40
CA HIS A 157 3.67 11.41 -11.03
C HIS A 157 4.06 11.88 -12.44
N MET A 158 5.30 11.59 -12.84
CA MET A 158 5.84 12.00 -14.15
C MET A 158 5.15 11.28 -15.32
N GLU A 159 4.80 10.02 -15.11
CA GLU A 159 4.16 9.17 -16.12
C GLU A 159 2.64 9.42 -16.22
N LEU A 160 2.14 9.67 -17.43
CA LEU A 160 0.73 9.96 -17.70
C LEU A 160 -0.21 8.80 -17.33
N SER A 161 0.21 7.55 -17.57
CA SER A 161 -0.58 6.37 -17.27
C SER A 161 -0.88 6.22 -15.77
N VAL A 162 0.11 6.47 -14.92
CA VAL A 162 -0.01 6.49 -13.46
C VAL A 162 -0.95 7.61 -13.03
N ARG A 163 -0.81 8.82 -13.59
CA ARG A 163 -1.73 9.93 -13.29
C ARG A 163 -3.17 9.58 -13.66
N ASN A 164 -3.40 9.04 -14.86
CA ASN A 164 -4.73 8.64 -15.32
C ASN A 164 -5.33 7.50 -14.48
N PHE A 165 -4.50 6.53 -14.09
CA PHE A 165 -4.92 5.47 -13.17
C PHE A 165 -5.33 6.05 -11.82
N SER A 166 -4.51 6.94 -11.25
CA SER A 166 -4.75 7.59 -9.96
C SER A 166 -6.00 8.47 -9.98
N LEU A 167 -6.26 9.18 -11.08
CA LEU A 167 -7.50 9.93 -11.29
C LEU A 167 -8.74 9.02 -11.29
N SER A 168 -8.65 7.87 -11.96
CA SER A 168 -9.71 6.87 -11.92
C SER A 168 -9.96 6.35 -10.51
N ILE A 169 -8.90 6.07 -9.74
CA ILE A 169 -9.04 5.64 -8.33
C ILE A 169 -9.62 6.75 -7.46
N LEU A 170 -9.16 8.00 -7.64
CA LEU A 170 -9.71 9.16 -6.93
C LEU A 170 -11.22 9.27 -7.15
N SER A 171 -11.68 9.17 -8.39
CA SER A 171 -13.10 9.21 -8.73
C SER A 171 -13.92 8.11 -8.04
N THR A 172 -13.38 6.88 -8.01
CA THR A 172 -13.99 5.77 -7.27
C THR A 172 -14.12 6.10 -5.78
N ILE A 173 -13.04 6.59 -5.16
CA ILE A 173 -13.04 6.94 -3.73
C ILE A 173 -14.04 8.06 -3.44
N MET A 174 -14.06 9.10 -4.26
CA MET A 174 -15.00 10.22 -4.14
C MET A 174 -16.45 9.77 -4.27
N SER A 175 -16.73 8.79 -5.13
CA SER A 175 -18.07 8.23 -5.30
C SER A 175 -18.47 7.34 -4.12
N SER A 176 -17.55 6.53 -3.59
CA SER A 176 -17.79 5.62 -2.46
C SER A 176 -17.86 6.33 -1.11
N TYR A 177 -17.02 7.33 -0.89
CA TYR A 177 -16.79 7.98 0.42
C TYR A 177 -17.01 9.49 0.35
N ARG A 178 -18.21 9.90 -0.08
CA ARG A 178 -18.57 11.32 -0.26
C ARG A 178 -18.37 12.15 1.00
N ASP A 179 -18.80 11.64 2.16
CA ASP A 179 -18.74 12.37 3.43
C ASP A 179 -17.29 12.61 3.90
N LEU A 180 -16.41 11.61 3.72
CA LEU A 180 -14.99 11.75 4.07
C LEU A 180 -14.28 12.76 3.15
N CYS A 181 -14.62 12.74 1.86
CA CYS A 181 -14.05 13.68 0.90
C CYS A 181 -14.52 15.11 1.16
N ARG A 182 -15.81 15.31 1.44
CA ARG A 182 -16.40 16.64 1.71
C ARG A 182 -15.68 17.37 2.86
N ASN A 183 -15.30 16.62 3.89
CA ASN A 183 -14.64 17.18 5.07
C ASN A 183 -13.13 17.38 4.89
N ASP A 184 -12.54 16.91 3.78
CA ASP A 184 -11.09 16.98 3.54
C ASP A 184 -10.70 18.18 2.66
N MET A 185 -10.35 19.29 3.32
CA MET A 185 -9.91 20.51 2.63
C MET A 185 -8.56 20.36 1.92
N GLU A 186 -7.67 19.47 2.40
CA GLU A 186 -6.39 19.21 1.75
C GLU A 186 -6.59 18.50 0.41
N LEU A 187 -7.55 17.57 0.36
CA LEU A 187 -7.96 16.92 -0.88
C LEU A 187 -8.51 17.95 -1.87
N PHE A 188 -9.44 18.79 -1.41
CA PHE A 188 -10.03 19.85 -2.23
C PHE A 188 -8.94 20.75 -2.83
N THR A 189 -8.10 21.34 -1.98
CA THR A 189 -7.05 22.28 -2.41
C THR A 189 -6.01 21.63 -3.32
N SER A 190 -5.62 20.38 -3.03
CA SER A 190 -4.67 19.63 -3.86
C SER A 190 -5.24 19.30 -5.24
N PHE A 191 -6.53 18.94 -5.31
CA PHE A 191 -7.16 18.65 -6.58
C PHE A 191 -7.36 19.90 -7.43
N VAL A 192 -7.75 21.04 -6.84
CA VAL A 192 -7.82 22.33 -7.56
C VAL A 192 -6.45 22.73 -8.11
N LYS A 193 -5.37 22.58 -7.31
CA LYS A 193 -3.99 22.80 -7.78
C LYS A 193 -3.65 21.88 -8.95
N PHE A 194 -4.08 20.61 -8.92
CA PHE A 194 -3.89 19.68 -10.03
C PHE A 194 -4.64 20.12 -11.30
N LEU A 195 -5.89 20.60 -11.18
CA LEU A 195 -6.68 21.12 -12.31
C LEU A 195 -6.04 22.36 -12.97
N ASN A 196 -5.33 23.18 -12.20
CA ASN A 196 -4.61 24.34 -12.73
C ASN A 196 -3.22 24.00 -13.29
N SER A 197 -2.76 22.77 -13.09
CA SER A 197 -1.43 22.34 -13.55
C SER A 197 -1.43 21.89 -15.02
N SER A 198 -0.26 21.89 -15.65
CA SER A 198 -0.06 21.29 -16.98
C SER A 198 -0.16 19.77 -17.00
N LYS A 199 -0.24 19.11 -15.82
CA LYS A 199 -0.25 17.65 -15.69
C LYS A 199 -1.64 17.02 -15.89
N LYS A 200 -2.70 17.85 -15.95
CA LYS A 200 -4.08 17.38 -16.13
C LYS A 200 -4.32 16.80 -17.52
N PRO A 201 -5.31 15.90 -17.66
CA PRO A 201 -5.82 15.51 -18.97
C PRO A 201 -6.44 16.70 -19.73
N ALA A 202 -6.67 16.51 -21.03
CA ALA A 202 -7.38 17.49 -21.85
C ALA A 202 -8.83 17.65 -21.39
N TRP A 203 -9.35 18.88 -21.44
CA TRP A 203 -10.71 19.21 -20.98
C TRP A 203 -11.82 18.55 -21.80
N ASN A 204 -11.53 18.14 -23.03
CA ASN A 204 -12.44 17.41 -23.90
C ASN A 204 -12.45 15.89 -23.64
N ALA A 205 -11.60 15.39 -22.73
CA ALA A 205 -11.58 13.96 -22.41
C ALA A 205 -12.84 13.57 -21.61
N PRO A 206 -13.69 12.66 -22.11
CA PRO A 206 -14.99 12.36 -21.49
C PRO A 206 -14.85 11.82 -20.07
N ARG A 207 -13.91 10.89 -19.87
CA ARG A 207 -13.58 10.35 -18.54
C ARG A 207 -13.12 11.42 -17.57
N PHE A 208 -12.44 12.46 -18.04
CA PHE A 208 -11.99 13.53 -17.15
C PHE A 208 -13.16 14.43 -16.73
N LEU A 209 -14.07 14.73 -17.65
CA LEU A 209 -15.30 15.47 -17.34
C LEU A 209 -16.20 14.73 -16.34
N GLU A 210 -16.32 13.41 -16.44
CA GLU A 210 -17.03 12.59 -15.44
C GLU A 210 -16.44 12.75 -14.04
N ILE A 211 -15.11 12.74 -13.93
CA ILE A 211 -14.41 12.92 -12.65
C ILE A 211 -14.66 14.31 -12.08
N ILE A 212 -14.63 15.35 -12.93
CA ILE A 212 -14.94 16.72 -12.52
C ILE A 212 -16.39 16.82 -12.03
N LYS A 213 -17.33 16.17 -12.71
CA LYS A 213 -18.73 16.11 -12.27
C LYS A 213 -18.88 15.44 -10.90
N VAL A 214 -18.16 14.34 -10.65
CA VAL A 214 -18.11 13.69 -9.33
C VAL A 214 -17.52 14.66 -8.29
N PHE A 215 -16.43 15.35 -8.62
CA PHE A 215 -15.82 16.33 -7.73
C PHE A 215 -16.80 17.46 -7.35
N LEU A 216 -17.45 18.06 -8.34
CA LEU A 216 -18.43 19.12 -8.09
C LEU A 216 -19.63 18.65 -7.27
N ASN A 217 -20.07 17.40 -7.44
CA ASN A 217 -21.17 16.83 -6.65
C ASN A 217 -20.77 16.60 -5.18
N VAL A 218 -19.56 16.09 -4.94
CA VAL A 218 -19.06 15.86 -3.58
C VAL A 218 -18.96 17.17 -2.81
N TYR A 219 -18.40 18.20 -3.44
CA TYR A 219 -18.18 19.53 -2.88
C TYR A 219 -19.29 20.53 -3.21
N ASP A 220 -20.48 20.06 -3.62
CA ASP A 220 -21.54 20.94 -4.13
C ASP A 220 -21.97 21.97 -3.05
N ILE A 221 -21.82 23.24 -3.42
CA ILE A 221 -22.08 24.45 -2.63
C ILE A 221 -23.58 24.82 -2.64
N ARG A 222 -24.43 24.04 -3.34
CA ARG A 222 -25.80 24.45 -3.70
C ARG A 222 -26.88 24.47 -2.61
N THR A 223 -26.60 24.18 -1.34
CA THR A 223 -27.65 24.35 -0.31
C THR A 223 -27.09 24.68 1.08
N SER A 224 -26.87 25.97 1.35
CA SER A 224 -27.24 26.63 2.62
C SER A 224 -26.93 28.14 2.53
N TYR A 225 -27.97 28.94 2.20
CA TYR A 225 -28.09 30.40 2.36
C TYR A 225 -27.20 31.36 1.53
N TYR A 226 -27.91 32.11 0.64
CA TYR A 226 -27.64 33.45 0.07
C TYR A 226 -26.93 33.68 -1.29
N LYS A 227 -27.79 34.17 -2.22
CA LYS A 227 -27.71 35.24 -3.25
C LYS A 227 -26.87 35.10 -4.54
N PRO A 228 -27.39 35.65 -5.66
CA PRO A 228 -27.00 35.31 -7.02
C PRO A 228 -25.77 36.12 -7.44
N ALA A 229 -24.62 35.48 -7.49
CA ALA A 229 -23.41 36.05 -8.11
C ALA A 229 -22.79 35.13 -9.18
N CYS A 230 -23.59 34.22 -9.74
CA CYS A 230 -23.18 33.35 -10.85
C CYS A 230 -24.26 33.30 -11.93
N ASN A 231 -24.47 34.41 -12.64
CA ASN A 231 -25.31 34.44 -13.85
C ASN A 231 -24.53 34.14 -15.14
N GLU A 232 -23.29 33.62 -15.08
CA GLU A 232 -22.45 33.49 -16.28
C GLU A 232 -22.06 32.08 -16.74
N PHE A 233 -22.49 31.00 -16.08
CA PHE A 233 -22.10 29.66 -16.56
C PHE A 233 -23.27 28.67 -16.55
N LYS A 234 -24.03 28.68 -17.65
CA LYS A 234 -24.87 27.53 -18.04
C LYS A 234 -23.93 26.44 -18.54
N LEU A 235 -23.63 25.46 -17.69
CA LEU A 235 -22.99 24.22 -18.11
C LEU A 235 -23.97 23.49 -19.04
N ALA A 236 -23.83 23.68 -20.35
CA ALA A 236 -24.60 22.95 -21.35
C ALA A 236 -24.08 21.50 -21.41
N VAL A 237 -24.60 20.65 -20.53
CA VAL A 237 -24.25 19.21 -20.43
C VAL A 237 -24.73 18.41 -21.67
N GLY A 238 -25.29 19.07 -22.69
CA GLY A 238 -25.82 18.41 -23.89
C GLY A 238 -24.85 18.20 -25.05
N GLU A 239 -23.79 19.01 -25.20
CA GLU A 239 -23.08 19.09 -26.49
C GLU A 239 -21.57 18.84 -26.48
N GLY A 240 -20.98 18.43 -25.34
CA GLY A 240 -19.59 17.91 -25.34
C GLY A 240 -18.50 18.91 -25.74
N VAL A 241 -18.80 20.22 -25.82
CA VAL A 241 -17.82 21.27 -26.10
C VAL A 241 -17.76 22.24 -24.92
N MET A 242 -16.56 22.36 -24.32
CA MET A 242 -16.26 23.38 -23.31
C MET A 242 -15.44 24.50 -23.98
N THR A 243 -16.08 25.61 -24.33
CA THR A 243 -15.42 26.86 -24.75
C THR A 243 -15.23 27.74 -23.52
N GLY A 244 -14.00 27.80 -23.00
CA GLY A 244 -13.64 28.76 -21.95
C GLY A 244 -12.53 28.27 -21.03
N HIS A 245 -11.65 29.19 -20.64
CA HIS A 245 -10.61 28.95 -19.65
C HIS A 245 -11.29 28.95 -18.26
N ILE A 246 -11.58 27.76 -17.71
CA ILE A 246 -12.20 27.64 -16.39
C ILE A 246 -11.16 28.03 -15.34
N ASN A 247 -11.25 29.24 -14.79
CA ASN A 247 -10.48 29.62 -13.60
C ASN A 247 -11.22 29.16 -12.34
N MET A 248 -10.98 27.93 -11.91
CA MET A 248 -11.55 27.40 -10.66
C MET A 248 -11.14 28.26 -9.45
N VAL A 249 -10.02 28.98 -9.49
CA VAL A 249 -9.60 29.87 -8.38
C VAL A 249 -10.58 31.03 -8.22
N ASP A 250 -11.16 31.56 -9.29
CA ASP A 250 -12.15 32.64 -9.22
C ASP A 250 -13.54 32.16 -8.78
N ILE A 251 -13.88 30.90 -9.10
CA ILE A 251 -15.11 30.25 -8.64
C ILE A 251 -15.06 30.02 -7.12
N TYR A 252 -13.90 29.65 -6.59
CA TYR A 252 -13.74 29.33 -5.16
C TYR A 252 -13.20 30.47 -4.30
N SER A 253 -12.58 31.51 -4.85
CA SER A 253 -12.18 32.71 -4.10
C SER A 253 -13.39 33.55 -3.64
N LYS A 254 -14.52 33.47 -4.35
CA LYS A 254 -15.79 34.09 -3.96
C LYS A 254 -16.55 33.28 -2.90
N ILE A 255 -16.15 32.03 -2.64
CA ILE A 255 -16.73 31.21 -1.59
C ILE A 255 -16.02 31.56 -0.29
N ASN A 256 -16.71 32.34 0.52
CA ASN A 256 -16.22 32.87 1.78
C ASN A 256 -15.78 31.70 2.71
N ILE A 257 -14.48 31.49 2.83
CA ILE A 257 -13.82 30.41 3.60
C ILE A 257 -14.19 30.46 5.10
N TYR A 258 -14.79 31.56 5.57
CA TYR A 258 -15.16 31.77 6.97
C TYR A 258 -16.53 31.22 7.39
N LEU A 259 -17.35 30.68 6.46
CA LEU A 259 -18.70 30.20 6.79
C LEU A 259 -18.77 28.79 7.41
N PHE A 260 -17.64 28.07 7.50
CA PHE A 260 -17.57 26.72 8.08
C PHE A 260 -16.88 26.64 9.46
N ILE A 261 -16.52 27.78 10.07
CA ILE A 261 -15.90 27.81 11.42
C ILE A 261 -16.94 27.71 12.55
N TYR A 262 -18.23 27.77 12.24
CA TYR A 262 -19.30 27.57 13.21
C TYR A 262 -20.19 26.41 12.77
N TYR A 263 -19.78 25.17 13.01
CA TYR A 263 -20.63 24.02 13.39
C TYR A 263 -19.76 22.81 13.75
#